data_AF-A0A661LLG7-F1
#
_entry.id   AF-A0A661LLG7-F1
#
_cell.length_a   1.000
_cell.length_b   1.000
_cell.length_c   1.000
_cell.angle_alpha   90.00
_cell.angle_beta   90.00
_cell.angle_gamma   90.00
#
_symmetry.space_group_name_H-M   'P 1'
#
loop_
_entity.id
_entity.type
_entity.pdbx_description
1 polymer ?
#
loop_
_entity_poly.entity_id
_entity_poly.type
_entity_poly.pdbx_seq_one_letter_code
_entity_poly.pdbx_strand_id
1 'polypeptide(L)' 'VTGPEPCHDLKVTIDEALKCRESGEAKTILIAHSGHGHFDLAAYDSYLSGKLEDYAYPEEEVKKAQAELPEV' A
#
# COMPACT_ATOMS: atom_id res chain seq x y z
N VAL A 1 -14.07 2.51 5.88
CA VAL A 1 -12.73 3.01 5.47
C VAL A 1 -11.95 1.84 4.90
N THR A 2 -11.29 2.01 3.76
CA THR A 2 -10.37 1.02 3.16
C THR A 2 -9.09 0.94 4.01
N GLY A 3 -8.36 -0.18 4.04
CA GLY A 3 -7.05 -0.22 4.70
C GLY A 3 -6.03 0.67 3.95
N PRO A 4 -5.00 1.22 4.61
CA PRO A 4 -3.94 1.95 3.92
C PRO A 4 -3.30 1.14 2.78
N GLU A 5 -3.15 -0.18 2.94
CA GLU A 5 -2.55 -1.09 1.97
C GLU A 5 -3.42 -1.25 0.71
N PRO A 6 -4.71 -1.63 0.77
CA PRO A 6 -5.56 -1.72 -0.42
C PRO A 6 -5.86 -0.36 -1.10
N CYS A 7 -5.52 0.78 -0.49
CA CYS A 7 -5.52 2.06 -1.21
C CYS A 7 -4.52 2.08 -2.38
N HIS A 8 -3.44 1.30 -2.33
CA HIS A 8 -2.49 1.19 -3.44
C HIS A 8 -3.15 0.53 -4.67
N ASP A 9 -3.96 -0.51 -4.46
CA ASP A 9 -4.75 -1.14 -5.54
C ASP A 9 -5.78 -0.18 -6.12
N LEU A 10 -6.43 0.61 -5.27
CA LEU A 10 -7.38 1.64 -5.71
C LEU A 10 -6.68 2.71 -6.56
N LYS A 11 -5.47 3.13 -6.19
CA LYS A 11 -4.70 4.09 -6.99
C LYS A 11 -4.43 3.55 -8.40
N VAL A 12 -3.98 2.30 -8.50
CA VAL A 12 -3.75 1.65 -9.80
C VAL A 12 -5.05 1.49 -10.58
N THR A 13 -6.15 1.11 -9.92
CA THR A 13 -7.48 0.99 -10.54
C THR A 13 -7.94 2.30 -11.16
N ILE A 14 -7.76 3.41 -10.44
CA ILE A 14 -8.10 4.75 -10.93
C ILE A 14 -7.26 5.06 -12.17
N ASP A 15 -5.96 4.79 -12.14
CA ASP A 15 -5.06 5.04 -13.28
C ASP A 15 -5.47 4.22 -14.52
N GLU A 16 -5.80 2.94 -14.34
CA GLU A 16 -6.28 2.10 -15.44
C GLU A 16 -7.65 2.53 -15.97
N ALA A 17 -8.55 2.98 -15.09
CA ALA A 17 -9.84 3.54 -15.48
C ALA A 17 -9.68 4.84 -16.30
N LEU A 18 -8.71 5.68 -15.94
CA LEU A 18 -8.38 6.89 -16.71
C LEU A 18 -7.84 6.55 -18.11
N LYS A 19 -6.97 5.54 -18.23
CA LYS A 19 -6.49 5.02 -19.53
C LYS A 19 -7.63 4.46 -20.39
N CYS A 20 -8.58 3.75 -19.79
CA CYS A 20 -9.78 3.25 -20.48
C CYS A 20 -10.63 4.42 -21.02
N ARG A 21 -10.80 5.48 -20.23
CA ARG A 21 -11.51 6.70 -20.66
C ARG A 21 -10.81 7.40 -21.83
N GLU A 22 -9.48 7.50 -21.80
CA GLU A 22 -8.68 8.14 -22.87
C GLU A 22 -8.68 7.33 -24.16
N SER A 23 -8.63 6.00 -24.05
CA SER A 23 -8.65 5.08 -25.20
C SER A 23 -10.04 4.80 -25.76
N GLY A 24 -11.09 5.04 -24.97
CA GLY A 24 -12.48 4.66 -25.30
C GLY A 24 -12.75 3.16 -25.17
N GLU A 25 -11.81 2.37 -24.64
CA GLU A 25 -11.96 0.92 -24.47
C GLU A 25 -12.64 0.59 -23.14
N ALA A 26 -13.72 -0.19 -23.18
CA ALA A 26 -14.39 -0.67 -21.97
C ALA A 26 -13.69 -1.92 -21.42
N LYS A 27 -13.16 -1.84 -20.19
CA LYS A 27 -12.53 -2.97 -19.47
C LYS A 27 -13.19 -3.21 -18.12
N THR A 28 -13.19 -4.48 -17.71
CA THR A 28 -13.47 -4.88 -16.33
C THR A 28 -12.16 -4.93 -15.55
N ILE A 29 -12.07 -4.15 -14.47
CA ILE A 29 -10.90 -4.12 -13.59
C ILE A 29 -11.27 -4.83 -12.29
N LEU A 30 -10.57 -5.92 -11.98
CA LEU A 30 -10.67 -6.64 -10.71
C LEU A 30 -9.48 -6.28 -9.83
N ILE A 31 -9.74 -6.01 -8.55
CA ILE A 31 -8.68 -5.81 -7.55
C ILE A 31 -8.81 -6.77 -6.39
N ALA A 32 -7.66 -7.09 -5.79
CA ALA A 32 -7.56 -7.91 -4.60
C ALA A 32 -7.65 -7.04 -3.34
N HIS A 33 -8.81 -6.40 -3.13
CA HIS A 33 -9.03 -5.51 -1.99
C HIS A 33 -8.87 -6.27 -0.66
N SER A 34 -7.70 -6.15 -0.06
CA SER A 34 -7.22 -7.05 0.99
C SER A 34 -7.87 -6.85 2.36
N GLY A 35 -8.41 -5.67 2.67
CA GLY A 35 -9.00 -5.42 3.98
C GLY A 35 -9.59 -4.03 4.21
N HIS A 36 -10.28 -3.86 5.33
CA HIS A 36 -10.81 -2.57 5.77
C HIS A 36 -9.85 -1.87 6.74
N GLY A 37 -9.95 -0.55 6.85
CA GLY A 37 -9.10 0.27 7.71
C GLY A 37 -9.73 0.71 9.03
N HIS A 38 -10.75 0.00 9.55
CA HIS A 38 -11.41 0.38 10.81
C HIS A 38 -10.46 0.42 12.01
N PHE A 39 -9.39 -0.39 11.98
CA PHE A 39 -8.36 -0.41 13.02
C PHE A 39 -7.12 0.43 12.66
N ASP A 40 -7.07 0.95 11.44
CA ASP A 40 -5.94 1.72 10.90
C ASP A 40 -6.19 3.23 10.94
N LEU A 41 -7.21 3.68 11.68
CA LEU A 41 -7.56 5.09 11.77
C LEU A 41 -6.42 5.96 12.34
N ALA A 42 -5.60 5.41 13.24
CA ALA A 42 -4.40 6.09 13.75
C ALA A 42 -3.32 6.28 12.67
N ALA A 43 -3.17 5.31 11.76
CA ALA A 43 -2.27 5.42 10.61
C ALA A 43 -2.78 6.51 9.65
N TYR A 44 -4.09 6.53 9.37
CA TYR A 44 -4.72 7.60 8.60
C TYR A 44 -4.53 8.99 9.22
N ASP A 45 -4.76 9.15 10.52
CA ASP A 45 -4.53 10.43 11.21
C ASP A 45 -3.07 10.86 11.10
N SER A 46 -2.12 9.95 11.32
CA SER A 46 -0.69 10.24 11.23
C SER A 46 -0.31 10.70 9.81
N TYR A 47 -0.79 10.03 8.77
CA TYR A 47 -0.54 10.42 7.39
C TYR A 47 -1.19 11.77 7.04
N LEU A 48 -2.49 11.92 7.32
CA LEU A 48 -3.26 13.12 6.94
C LEU A 48 -2.86 14.36 7.74
N SER A 49 -2.36 14.20 8.97
CA SER A 49 -1.81 15.28 9.79
C SER A 49 -0.35 15.59 9.49
N GLY A 50 0.28 14.89 8.54
CA GLY A 50 1.68 15.10 8.14
C GLY A 50 2.69 14.69 9.22
N LYS A 51 2.28 13.84 10.17
CA LYS A 51 3.13 13.33 11.26
C LYS A 51 3.77 11.98 10.93
N LEU A 52 3.31 11.31 9.87
CA LEU A 52 3.89 10.04 9.45
C LEU A 52 5.28 10.28 8.88
N GLU A 53 6.29 9.67 9.50
CA GLU A 53 7.68 9.74 9.05
C GLU A 53 7.97 8.60 8.07
N ASP A 54 8.64 8.93 6.96
CA ASP A 54 9.18 7.94 6.04
C ASP A 54 10.47 7.38 6.62
N TYR A 55 10.33 6.31 7.40
CA TYR A 55 11.44 5.65 8.07
C TYR A 55 11.97 4.50 7.20
N ALA A 56 13.11 4.75 6.56
CA ALA A 56 13.90 3.68 5.96
C ALA A 56 14.58 2.85 7.06
N TYR A 57 14.13 1.60 7.22
CA TYR A 57 14.72 0.68 8.19
C TYR A 57 16.22 0.45 7.91
N PRO A 58 17.13 0.58 8.90
CA PRO A 58 18.57 0.53 8.66
C PRO A 58 19.03 -0.81 8.10
N GLU A 59 19.85 -0.77 7.05
CA GLU A 59 20.38 -1.97 6.39
C GLU A 59 21.19 -2.86 7.34
N GLU A 60 21.91 -2.26 8.30
CA GLU A 60 22.67 -3.01 9.29
C GLU A 60 21.78 -3.83 10.22
N GLU A 61 20.60 -3.34 10.58
CA GLU A 61 19.63 -4.10 11.38
C GLU A 61 19.00 -5.24 10.55
N VAL A 62 18.78 -5.03 9.25
CA VAL A 62 18.36 -6.09 8.33
C VAL A 62 19.42 -7.21 8.27
N LYS A 63 20.70 -6.85 8.09
CA LYS A 63 21.81 -7.83 8.04
C LYS A 63 21.94 -8.62 9.33
N LYS A 64 21.80 -7.97 10.49
CA LYS A 64 21.80 -8.64 11.79
C LYS A 64 20.68 -9.67 11.89
N ALA A 65 19.44 -9.29 11.57
CA ALA A 65 18.31 -10.22 11.59
C ALA A 65 18.49 -11.39 10.62
N GLN A 66 19.07 -11.15 9.44
CA GLN A 66 19.37 -12.20 8.47
C GLN A 66 20.42 -13.20 8.97
N ALA A 67 21.42 -12.75 9.73
CA ALA A 67 22.45 -13.62 10.30
C ALA A 67 21.90 -14.60 11.36
N GLU A 68 20.72 -14.32 11.93
CA GLU A 68 20.05 -15.19 12.90
C GLU A 68 19.14 -16.25 12.25
N LEU A 69 18.95 -16.19 10.92
CA LEU A 69 18.13 -17.15 10.21
C LEU A 69 18.81 -18.54 10.19
N PRO A 70 18.05 -19.63 10.38
CA PRO A 70 18.60 -20.98 10.27
C PRO A 70 19.05 -21.29 8.84
N GLU A 71 20.16 -22.02 8.70
CA GLU A 71 20.52 -22.62 7.42
C GLU A 71 19.54 -23.75 7.08
N VAL A 72 19.03 -23.75 5.85
CA VAL A 72 18.08 -24.73 5.31
C VAL A 72 18.77 -25.61 4.29
#